data_AF-A0A3L7RJC0-F1
#
_entry.id   AF-A0A3L7RJC0-F1
#
_cell.length_a   1.000
_cell.length_b   1.000
_cell.length_c   1.000
_cell.angle_alpha   90.00
_cell.angle_beta   90.00
_cell.angle_gamma   90.00
#
_symmetry.space_group_name_H-M   'P 1'
#
loop_
_entity.id
_entity.type
_entity.pdbx_description
1 polymer ?
#
loop_
_entity_poly.entity_id
_entity_poly.type
_entity_poly.pdbx_seq_one_letter_code
_entity_poly.pdbx_strand_id
1 'polypeptide(L)' 'MKSFDLSGGASKLALALKQLDIKWNVATDAWNDTTAKTFHKDHLEPIMPDVKQTLEAIGRLAEVLSRAARDVADEGGR' A
#
# COMPACT_ATOMS: atom_id res chain seq x y z
N MET A 1 -10.18 -1.53 -23.01
CA MET A 1 -8.84 -1.78 -22.44
C MET A 1 -9.05 -2.37 -21.04
N LYS A 2 -8.49 -3.56 -20.73
CA LYS A 2 -8.67 -4.19 -19.42
C LYS A 2 -7.92 -3.33 -18.41
N SER A 3 -8.66 -2.53 -17.64
CA SER A 3 -8.12 -1.62 -16.64
C SER A 3 -7.30 -2.44 -15.64
N PHE A 4 -6.01 -2.16 -15.55
CA PHE A 4 -5.20 -2.65 -14.43
C PHE A 4 -5.86 -2.10 -13.15
N ASP A 5 -6.47 -2.98 -12.35
CA ASP A 5 -7.10 -2.59 -11.08
C ASP A 5 -6.04 -2.31 -10.02
N LEU A 6 -5.42 -1.14 -10.15
CA LEU A 6 -4.46 -0.61 -9.19
C LEU A 6 -5.12 -0.30 -7.84
N SER A 7 -6.40 0.08 -7.86
CA SER A 7 -7.18 0.43 -6.67
C SER A 7 -7.42 -0.78 -5.77
N GLY A 8 -7.77 -1.93 -6.34
CA GLY A 8 -7.96 -3.18 -5.60
C GLY A 8 -6.66 -3.69 -4.97
N GLY A 9 -5.55 -3.61 -5.69
CA GLY A 9 -4.21 -3.94 -5.17
C GLY A 9 -3.81 -3.04 -4.00
N ALA A 10 -3.94 -1.72 -4.16
CA ALA A 10 -3.66 -0.75 -3.10
C ALA A 10 -4.53 -0.96 -1.86
N SER A 11 -5.82 -1.25 -2.03
CA SER A 11 -6.73 -1.48 -0.91
C SER A 11 -6.34 -2.72 -0.09
N LYS A 12 -5.94 -3.81 -0.76
CA LYS A 12 -5.44 -5.02 -0.08
C LYS A 12 -4.15 -4.75 0.68
N LEU A 13 -3.23 -3.99 0.10
CA LEU A 13 -1.96 -3.64 0.72
C LEU A 13 -2.17 -2.75 1.96
N ALA A 14 -3.04 -1.74 1.88
CA ALA A 14 -3.40 -0.90 3.01
C ALA A 14 -4.05 -1.70 4.15
N LEU A 15 -4.94 -2.64 3.81
CA LEU A 15 -5.55 -3.55 4.79
C LEU A 15 -4.51 -4.45 5.46
N ALA A 16 -3.58 -5.02 4.69
CA ALA A 16 -2.52 -5.86 5.22
C ALA A 16 -1.61 -5.10 6.19
N LEU A 17 -1.25 -3.85 5.86
CA LEU A 17 -0.46 -3.00 6.75
C LEU A 17 -1.19 -2.72 8.07
N LYS A 18 -2.49 -2.42 8.01
CA LYS A 18 -3.32 -2.23 9.20
C LYS A 18 -3.39 -3.51 10.05
N GLN A 19 -3.57 -4.66 9.41
CA GLN A 19 -3.62 -5.94 10.11
C GLN A 19 -2.28 -6.29 10.76
N LEU A 20 -1.16 -5.94 10.13
CA LEU A 20 0.18 -6.12 10.68
C LEU A 20 0.35 -5.34 11.99
N ASP A 21 -0.02 -4.06 11.99
CA ASP A 21 0.04 -3.19 13.17
C ASP A 21 -0.81 -3.73 14.33
N ILE A 22 -2.06 -4.14 14.04
CA ILE A 22 -2.95 -4.75 15.05
C ILE A 22 -2.33 -6.03 15.63
N LYS A 23 -1.83 -6.92 14.78
CA LYS A 23 -1.24 -8.19 15.22
C LYS A 23 0.06 -7.98 15.99
N TRP A 24 0.85 -6.98 15.62
CA TRP A 24 2.05 -6.61 16.35
C TRP A 24 1.73 -6.17 17.78
N ASN A 25 0.76 -5.25 17.94
CA ASN A 25 0.34 -4.78 19.26
C ASN A 25 -0.12 -5.93 20.18
N VAL A 26 -0.91 -6.86 19.64
CA VAL A 26 -1.34 -8.07 20.39
C VAL A 26 -0.15 -8.98 20.72
N ALA A 27 0.79 -9.17 19.80
CA ALA A 27 1.97 -9.98 20.04
C ALA A 27 2.85 -9.39 21.15
N THR A 28 3.00 -8.06 21.18
CA THR A 28 3.82 -7.37 22.18
C THR A 28 3.28 -7.43 23.60
N ASP A 29 2.01 -7.80 23.81
CA ASP A 29 1.47 -8.05 25.14
C ASP A 29 2.15 -9.25 25.82
N ALA A 30 2.51 -10.27 25.04
CA ALA A 30 3.17 -11.49 25.54
C ALA A 30 4.64 -11.60 25.14
N TRP A 31 5.08 -10.86 24.11
CA TRP A 31 6.44 -10.91 23.56
C TRP A 31 7.03 -9.50 23.47
N ASN A 32 7.71 -9.05 24.53
CA ASN A 32 8.26 -7.70 24.67
C ASN A 32 9.75 -7.65 25.05
N ASP A 33 10.45 -8.75 24.81
CA ASP A 33 11.87 -8.90 25.10
C ASP A 33 12.75 -8.14 24.09
N THR A 34 14.07 -8.28 24.23
CA THR A 34 15.03 -7.68 23.30
C THR A 34 14.83 -8.18 21.87
N THR A 35 14.45 -9.44 21.69
CA THR A 35 14.21 -10.04 20.36
C THR A 35 13.02 -9.35 19.67
N ALA A 36 11.92 -9.13 20.40
CA ALA A 36 10.75 -8.42 19.89
C ALA A 36 11.11 -6.99 19.48
N LYS A 37 11.86 -6.27 20.32
CA LYS A 37 12.30 -4.89 20.04
C LYS A 37 13.17 -4.81 18.79
N THR A 38 14.12 -5.74 18.64
CA THR A 38 14.97 -5.83 17.44
C THR A 38 14.13 -6.16 16.21
N PHE A 39 13.19 -7.10 16.30
CA PHE A 39 12.29 -7.43 15.19
C PHE A 39 11.45 -6.23 14.74
N HIS A 40 10.89 -5.46 15.67
CA HIS A 40 10.14 -4.25 15.36
C HIS A 40 11.00 -3.24 14.61
N LYS A 41 12.17 -2.93 15.15
CA LYS A 41 13.11 -1.96 14.59
C LYS A 41 13.60 -2.35 13.20
N ASP A 42 13.98 -3.62 13.03
CA ASP A 42 14.67 -4.06 11.82
C ASP A 42 13.70 -4.39 10.68
N HIS A 43 12.42 -4.67 10.99
CA HIS A 43 11.45 -5.13 9.99
C HIS A 43 10.15 -4.32 9.94
N LEU A 44 9.58 -3.94 11.08
CA LEU A 44 8.28 -3.25 11.11
C LEU A 44 8.41 -1.74 10.89
N GLU A 45 9.36 -1.09 11.55
CA GLU A 45 9.61 0.34 11.37
C GLU A 45 9.94 0.71 9.91
N PRO A 46 10.74 -0.06 9.16
CA PRO A 46 11.04 0.28 7.76
C PRO A 46 9.87 0.00 6.81
N ILE A 47 9.13 -1.10 7.00
CA ILE A 47 8.08 -1.48 6.03
C ILE A 47 6.87 -0.54 6.08
N MET A 48 6.59 0.07 7.24
CA MET A 48 5.47 1.01 7.40
C MET A 48 5.55 2.24 6.46
N PRO A 49 6.63 3.03 6.45
CA PRO A 49 6.76 4.15 5.51
C PRO A 49 6.88 3.68 4.05
N ASP A 50 7.55 2.56 3.77
CA ASP A 50 7.71 2.04 2.40
C ASP A 50 6.36 1.68 1.76
N VAL A 51 5.49 1.00 2.51
CA VAL A 51 4.15 0.65 2.05
C VAL A 51 3.31 1.92 1.86
N LYS A 52 3.41 2.90 2.76
CA LYS A 52 2.69 4.19 2.60
C LYS A 52 3.12 4.93 1.33
N GLN A 53 4.43 5.06 1.09
CA GLN A 53 4.96 5.67 -0.13
C GLN A 53 4.50 4.92 -1.39
N THR A 54 4.46 3.58 -1.32
CA THR A 54 3.96 2.75 -2.42
C THR A 54 2.49 3.03 -2.72
N LEU A 55 1.63 3.11 -1.70
CA LEU A 55 0.21 3.44 -1.86
C LEU A 55 0.00 4.81 -2.49
N GLU A 56 0.78 5.81 -2.08
CA GLU A 56 0.74 7.15 -2.69
C GLU A 56 1.18 7.12 -4.16
N ALA A 57 2.24 6.39 -4.48
CA ALA A 57 2.72 6.23 -5.85
C ALA A 57 1.68 5.54 -6.74
N ILE A 58 1.00 4.51 -6.22
CA ILE A 58 -0.12 3.85 -6.91
C ILE A 58 -1.26 4.84 -7.16
N GLY A 59 -1.60 5.69 -6.19
CA GLY A 59 -2.62 6.72 -6.34
C GLY A 59 -2.29 7.70 -7.48
N ARG A 60 -1.07 8.21 -7.53
CA ARG A 60 -0.60 9.09 -8.61
C ARG A 60 -0.63 8.39 -9.97
N LEU A 61 -0.20 7.13 -10.04
CA LEU A 61 -0.22 6.34 -11.28
C LEU A 61 -1.65 6.13 -11.78
N ALA A 62 -2.58 5.80 -10.89
CA ALA A 62 -3.99 5.63 -11.24
C ALA A 62 -4.60 6.91 -11.83
N GLU A 63 -4.24 8.08 -11.29
CA GLU A 63 -4.68 9.37 -11.83
C GLU A 63 -4.14 9.62 -13.25
N VAL A 64 -2.84 9.40 -13.48
CA VAL A 64 -2.21 9.58 -14.80
C VAL A 64 -2.84 8.67 -15.83
N LEU A 65 -3.04 7.39 -15.50
CA LEU A 65 -3.67 6.42 -16.39
C LEU A 65 -5.14 6.79 -16.69
N SER A 66 -5.87 7.32 -15.71
CA SER A 66 -7.25 7.76 -15.89
C SER A 66 -7.36 9.01 -16.76
N ARG A 67 -6.36 9.90 -16.73
CA ARG A 67 -6.26 11.05 -17.65
C ARG A 67 -5.97 10.57 -19.08
N ALA A 68 -4.91 9.77 -19.26
CA ALA A 68 -4.55 9.23 -20.57
C ALA A 68 -5.68 8.42 -21.23
N ALA A 69 -6.42 7.63 -20.45
CA ALA A 69 -7.56 6.86 -20.96
C ALA A 69 -8.70 7.76 -21.47
N ARG A 70 -8.92 8.93 -20.85
CA ARG A 70 -9.91 9.92 -21.32
C ARG A 70 -9.44 10.62 -22.58
N ASP A 71 -8.19 11.09 -22.60
CA ASP A 71 -7.62 11.80 -23.75
C ASP A 71 -7.70 10.95 -25.03
N VAL A 72 -7.35 9.66 -24.93
CA VAL A 72 -7.45 8.71 -26.06
C VAL A 72 -8.90 8.45 -26.48
N ALA A 73 -9.83 8.39 -25.53
CA ALA A 73 -11.24 8.17 -25.83
C ALA A 73 -11.87 9.38 -26.55
N ASP A 74 -11.46 10.60 -26.17
CA ASP A 74 -11.94 11.85 -26.78
C ASP A 74 -11.37 12.06 -28.18
N GLU A 75 -10.13 11.61 -28.46
CA GLU A 75 -9.53 11.69 -29.80
C GLU A 75 -10.10 10.67 -30.79
N GLY A 76 -10.51 9.48 -30.34
CA GLY A 76 -11.10 8.44 -31.20
C GLY A 76 -12.56 8.65 -31.58
N GLY A 77 -13.21 9.71 -31.06
CA GLY A 77 -14.60 10.06 -31.32
C GLY A 77 -14.83 11.16 -32.36
N ARG A 78 -13.78 11.61 -33.06
CA ARG A 78 -13.85 12.57 -34.18
C ARG A 78 -13.72 11.90 -35.54
#